data_AF-A0A537I926-F1
#
_entry.id   AF-A0A537I926-F1
#
_cell.length_a   1.000
_cell.length_b   1.000
_cell.length_c   1.000
_cell.angle_alpha   90.00
_cell.angle_beta   90.00
_cell.angle_gamma   90.00
#
_symmetry.space_group_name_H-M   'P 1'
#
loop_
_entity.id
_entity.type
_entity.pdbx_description
1 polymer ?
#
loop_
_entity_poly.entity_id
_entity_poly.type
_entity_poly.pdbx_seq_one_letter_code
_entity_poly.pdbx_strand_id
1 'polypeptide(L)'
;MYAIVHLLLIFLAGDDARMGLAHARLVRLALVIFIISMAGVAVALPRSVKADSSSPLDGIGQGPCNSTAPVINCSTQLLTTTQSNDVVIIVAEGTNSTTVSDSSGLSFVQRVSYSSTTYPPLTMVEFYAVAAFPLNNDNITVSDAPRYTNGMQAFAIHGADTASLFDQDPSIPATVSCPGPDCGNCYADYNTNPGTCSASIQTSASDFVVATTAINDALPCGGYPTSPAGYVPPPGFTHILASDTFEVDYTLSTSPPNSVKFDCNATDASAIVLDAVNIPTAAPYALVVTAEGNVYRFYQNGTLTLVGQPVTTPLRQVAWKPDGSYALIVGDFATLVKYDGTSL
;
A
#
# COMPACT_ATOMS: atom_id res chain seq x y z
N MET A 1 -0.28 -38.77 -26.17
CA MET A 1 0.94 -39.46 -25.67
C MET A 1 0.87 -40.99 -25.88
N TYR A 2 -0.28 -41.65 -25.72
CA TYR A 2 -0.40 -43.12 -25.90
C TYR A 2 -0.37 -43.64 -27.36
N ALA A 3 -0.82 -42.86 -28.35
CA ALA A 3 -0.84 -43.30 -29.76
C ALA A 3 0.56 -43.35 -30.42
N ILE A 4 1.50 -42.52 -29.95
CA ILE A 4 2.86 -42.43 -30.51
C ILE A 4 3.75 -43.58 -29.99
N VAL A 5 3.51 -44.03 -28.75
CA VAL A 5 4.21 -45.18 -28.15
C VAL A 5 3.86 -46.49 -28.86
N HIS A 6 2.60 -46.63 -29.31
CA HIS A 6 2.19 -47.82 -30.05
C HIS A 6 2.77 -47.90 -31.47
N LEU A 7 2.97 -46.76 -32.13
CA LEU A 7 3.61 -46.71 -33.45
C LEU A 7 5.12 -47.01 -33.38
N LEU A 8 5.78 -46.65 -32.27
CA LEU A 8 7.20 -46.95 -32.03
C LEU A 8 7.48 -48.43 -31.73
N LEU A 9 6.54 -49.13 -31.07
CA LEU A 9 6.66 -50.56 -30.78
C LEU A 9 6.53 -51.43 -32.04
N ILE A 10 5.80 -50.97 -33.06
CA ILE A 10 5.67 -51.67 -34.35
C ILE A 10 6.99 -51.63 -35.14
N PHE A 11 7.77 -50.55 -35.03
CA PHE A 11 9.11 -50.49 -35.63
C PHE A 11 10.15 -51.38 -34.91
N LEU A 12 9.89 -51.80 -33.67
CA LEU A 12 10.75 -52.72 -32.92
C LEU A 12 10.42 -54.20 -33.15
N ALA A 13 9.27 -54.53 -33.74
CA ALA A 13 8.79 -55.90 -33.94
C ALA A 13 8.71 -56.32 -35.42
N GLY A 14 9.33 -55.56 -36.33
CA GLY A 14 9.52 -55.96 -37.72
C GLY A 14 10.65 -56.97 -37.83
N ASP A 15 10.28 -58.24 -37.98
CA ASP A 15 11.15 -59.34 -38.42
C ASP A 15 11.84 -58.95 -39.75
N ASP A 16 13.12 -58.57 -39.67
CA ASP A 16 14.05 -58.86 -40.75
C ASP A 16 15.47 -58.96 -40.20
N ALA A 17 15.91 -60.20 -40.07
CA ALA A 17 17.25 -60.58 -39.63
C ALA A 17 18.30 -60.18 -40.67
N ARG A 18 18.67 -58.90 -40.72
CA ARG A 18 19.91 -58.40 -41.36
C ARG A 18 20.21 -56.93 -41.07
N MET A 19 19.96 -56.45 -39.84
CA MET A 19 20.42 -55.12 -39.45
C MET A 19 21.87 -55.18 -38.97
N GLY A 20 22.81 -54.87 -39.86
CA GLY A 20 24.24 -54.86 -39.55
C GLY A 20 24.58 -53.94 -38.37
N LEU A 21 25.56 -54.35 -37.57
CA LEU A 21 26.00 -53.72 -36.30
C LEU A 21 26.23 -52.19 -36.39
N ALA A 22 26.49 -51.66 -37.59
CA ALA A 22 26.63 -50.23 -37.88
C ALA A 22 25.28 -49.46 -37.82
N HIS A 23 24.18 -50.03 -38.30
CA HIS A 23 22.86 -49.38 -38.32
C HIS A 23 22.26 -49.27 -36.91
N ALA A 24 22.44 -50.29 -36.06
CA ALA A 24 22.00 -50.25 -34.66
C ALA A 24 22.72 -49.16 -33.83
N ARG A 25 23.98 -48.84 -34.14
CA ARG A 25 24.73 -47.76 -33.49
C ARG A 25 24.24 -46.38 -33.92
N LEU A 26 23.91 -46.20 -35.19
CA LEU A 26 23.37 -44.94 -35.73
C LEU A 26 21.98 -44.61 -35.15
N VAL A 27 21.10 -45.61 -35.03
CA VAL A 27 19.77 -45.44 -34.42
C VAL A 27 19.89 -45.09 -32.92
N ARG A 28 20.81 -45.72 -32.18
CA ARG A 28 21.07 -45.34 -30.78
C ARG A 28 21.64 -43.93 -30.63
N LEU A 29 22.55 -43.50 -31.51
CA LEU A 29 23.09 -42.14 -31.47
C LEU A 29 22.01 -41.10 -31.75
N ALA A 30 21.16 -41.34 -32.75
CA ALA A 30 20.06 -40.46 -33.09
C ALA A 30 19.04 -40.34 -31.94
N LEU A 31 18.75 -41.44 -31.25
CA LEU A 31 17.83 -41.45 -30.11
C LEU A 31 18.40 -40.72 -28.88
N VAL A 32 19.72 -40.84 -28.63
CA VAL A 32 20.40 -40.10 -27.56
C VAL A 32 20.44 -38.60 -27.87
N ILE A 33 20.73 -38.21 -29.12
CA ILE A 33 20.69 -36.79 -29.55
C ILE A 33 19.27 -36.24 -29.43
N PHE A 34 18.24 -37.03 -29.81
CA PHE A 34 16.85 -36.63 -29.68
C PHE A 34 16.44 -36.43 -28.21
N ILE A 35 16.83 -37.35 -27.31
CA ILE A 35 16.56 -37.23 -25.87
C ILE A 35 17.32 -36.05 -25.24
N ILE A 36 18.57 -35.79 -25.63
CA ILE A 36 19.34 -34.63 -25.14
C ILE A 36 18.71 -33.31 -25.65
N SER A 37 18.18 -33.29 -26.88
CA SER A 37 17.47 -32.12 -27.42
C SER A 37 16.14 -31.84 -26.71
N MET A 38 15.42 -32.89 -26.27
CA MET A 38 14.20 -32.75 -25.48
C MET A 38 14.45 -32.40 -24.01
N ALA A 39 15.60 -32.77 -23.44
CA ALA A 39 15.97 -32.43 -22.06
C ALA A 39 16.48 -30.98 -21.90
N GLY A 40 16.85 -30.30 -23.00
CA GLY A 40 17.39 -28.93 -23.00
C GLY A 40 16.36 -27.80 -22.95
N VAL A 41 15.06 -28.12 -22.95
CA VAL A 41 14.00 -27.10 -22.91
C VAL A 41 13.21 -27.22 -21.59
N ALA A 42 13.89 -26.93 -20.49
CA ALA A 42 13.19 -26.44 -19.30
C ALA A 42 12.76 -25.00 -19.62
N VAL A 43 11.59 -24.85 -20.25
CA VAL A 43 10.91 -23.54 -20.28
C VAL A 43 10.62 -23.21 -18.82
N ALA A 44 11.46 -22.38 -18.22
CA ALA A 44 11.08 -21.61 -17.05
C ALA A 44 9.90 -20.75 -17.52
N LEU A 45 8.68 -21.23 -17.29
CA LEU A 45 7.49 -20.44 -17.53
C LEU A 45 7.70 -19.14 -16.74
N PRO A 46 7.64 -17.96 -17.38
CA PRO A 46 7.74 -16.71 -16.64
C PRO A 46 6.63 -16.73 -15.60
N ARG A 47 7.02 -16.67 -14.31
CA ARG A 47 6.06 -16.38 -13.26
C ARG A 47 5.65 -14.94 -13.47
N SER A 48 4.44 -14.75 -14.01
CA SER A 48 3.78 -13.46 -14.00
C SER A 48 3.61 -13.03 -12.54
N VAL A 49 4.48 -12.13 -12.07
CA VAL A 49 4.21 -11.35 -10.87
C VAL A 49 3.21 -10.30 -11.32
N LYS A 50 1.93 -10.62 -11.17
CA LYS A 50 0.88 -9.61 -11.25
C LYS A 50 1.17 -8.67 -10.08
N ALA A 51 1.44 -7.40 -10.34
CA ALA A 51 1.31 -6.39 -9.30
C ALA A 51 -0.18 -6.43 -8.93
N ASP A 52 -0.49 -7.02 -7.78
CA ASP A 52 -1.85 -6.93 -7.29
C ASP A 52 -2.13 -5.45 -7.08
N SER A 53 -3.17 -4.96 -7.75
CA SER A 53 -3.79 -3.69 -7.41
C SER A 53 -4.57 -3.89 -6.12
N SER A 54 -3.90 -4.33 -5.05
CA SER A 54 -4.45 -4.36 -3.71
C SER A 54 -4.56 -2.92 -3.23
N SER A 55 -5.67 -2.60 -2.56
CA SER A 55 -5.74 -1.39 -1.76
C SER A 55 -4.52 -1.32 -0.85
N PRO A 56 -3.85 -0.17 -0.72
CA PRO A 56 -2.76 -0.01 0.24
C PRO A 56 -3.24 -0.14 1.69
N LEU A 57 -4.54 0.02 1.97
CA LEU A 57 -5.10 -0.26 3.29
C LEU A 57 -5.27 -1.78 3.47
N ASP A 58 -4.46 -2.40 4.33
CA ASP A 58 -4.43 -3.85 4.57
C ASP A 58 -5.14 -4.28 5.86
N GLY A 59 -5.27 -3.38 6.83
CA GLY A 59 -5.94 -3.67 8.09
C GLY A 59 -6.59 -2.43 8.72
N ILE A 60 -7.74 -2.63 9.36
CA ILE A 60 -8.43 -1.61 10.15
C ILE A 60 -8.75 -2.20 11.52
N GLY A 61 -8.28 -1.54 12.57
CA GLY A 61 -8.52 -1.89 13.95
C GLY A 61 -10.02 -1.94 14.28
N GLN A 62 -10.44 -3.01 14.92
CA GLN A 62 -11.82 -3.26 15.33
C GLN A 62 -11.94 -3.30 16.85
N GLY A 63 -13.03 -2.79 17.39
CA GLY A 63 -13.23 -2.76 18.83
C GLY A 63 -14.36 -1.82 19.25
N PRO A 64 -14.46 -1.52 20.56
CA PRO A 64 -15.49 -0.64 21.09
C PRO A 64 -15.40 0.79 20.53
N CYS A 65 -14.22 1.19 20.03
CA CYS A 65 -13.95 2.46 19.39
C CYS A 65 -14.67 2.69 18.06
N ASN A 66 -15.08 1.63 17.37
CA ASN A 66 -15.70 1.70 16.04
C ASN A 66 -17.21 1.96 16.17
N SER A 67 -17.56 3.09 16.78
CA SER A 67 -18.93 3.52 17.03
C SER A 67 -19.17 4.88 16.39
N THR A 68 -20.37 5.10 15.87
CA THR A 68 -20.78 6.43 15.39
C THR A 68 -21.07 7.38 16.56
N ALA A 69 -21.49 6.84 17.70
CA ALA A 69 -21.73 7.62 18.92
C ALA A 69 -20.45 7.70 19.78
N PRO A 70 -20.28 8.76 20.60
CA PRO A 70 -19.11 8.93 21.47
C PRO A 70 -18.89 7.74 22.39
N VAL A 71 -17.66 7.22 22.43
CA VAL A 71 -17.29 6.09 23.28
C VAL A 71 -16.31 6.56 24.34
N ILE A 72 -16.76 6.56 25.60
CA ILE A 72 -15.92 6.90 26.73
C ILE A 72 -14.91 5.77 26.97
N ASN A 73 -13.62 6.11 27.06
CA ASN A 73 -12.51 5.15 27.18
C ASN A 73 -12.33 4.30 25.91
N CYS A 74 -12.49 4.90 24.73
CA CYS A 74 -12.06 4.28 23.49
C CYS A 74 -10.53 4.23 23.48
N SER A 75 -9.95 3.12 23.92
CA SER A 75 -8.51 3.02 24.17
C SER A 75 -7.87 1.75 23.64
N THR A 76 -8.64 0.86 22.99
CA THR A 76 -8.14 -0.43 22.52
C THR A 76 -8.86 -0.86 21.23
N GLN A 77 -8.09 -1.42 20.30
CA GLN A 77 -8.57 -2.06 19.08
C GLN A 77 -7.75 -3.32 18.77
N LEU A 78 -8.41 -4.30 18.15
CA LEU A 78 -7.80 -5.49 17.59
C LEU A 78 -7.49 -5.24 16.11
N LEU A 79 -6.22 -5.34 15.73
CA LEU A 79 -5.77 -5.17 14.35
C LEU A 79 -5.40 -6.54 13.75
N THR A 80 -5.86 -6.79 12.53
CA THR A 80 -5.44 -7.94 11.72
C THR A 80 -4.97 -7.41 10.37
N THR A 81 -3.86 -7.93 9.88
CA THR A 81 -3.30 -7.60 8.56
C THR A 81 -3.05 -8.90 7.79
N THR A 82 -2.96 -8.83 6.47
CA THR A 82 -2.76 -10.00 5.62
C THR A 82 -1.37 -10.06 5.00
N GLN A 83 -0.68 -8.92 4.99
CA GLN A 83 0.63 -8.75 4.38
C GLN A 83 1.72 -8.56 5.43
N SER A 84 2.97 -8.64 4.98
CA SER A 84 4.15 -8.38 5.81
C SER A 84 4.75 -7.04 5.46
N ASN A 85 5.45 -6.42 6.40
CA ASN A 85 6.04 -5.08 6.31
C ASN A 85 4.99 -3.98 6.16
N ASP A 86 3.84 -4.14 6.82
CA ASP A 86 2.85 -3.09 6.87
C ASP A 86 3.28 -2.01 7.85
N VAL A 87 2.98 -0.77 7.51
CA VAL A 87 3.13 0.35 8.43
C VAL A 87 1.83 0.46 9.20
N VAL A 88 1.92 0.22 10.51
CA VAL A 88 0.79 0.37 11.43
C VAL A 88 0.79 1.80 11.94
N ILE A 89 -0.28 2.53 11.64
CA ILE A 89 -0.53 3.89 12.16
C ILE A 89 -1.60 3.80 13.25
N ILE A 90 -1.39 4.55 14.33
CA ILE A 90 -2.38 4.75 15.38
C ILE A 90 -2.58 6.24 15.53
N VAL A 91 -3.82 6.68 15.35
CA VAL A 91 -4.24 8.05 15.65
C VAL A 91 -5.23 8.00 16.81
N ALA A 92 -5.08 8.92 17.77
CA ALA A 92 -5.95 8.97 18.93
C ALA A 92 -6.03 10.38 19.51
N GLU A 93 -7.08 10.63 20.30
CA GLU A 93 -7.14 11.76 21.22
C GLU A 93 -6.75 11.30 22.63
N GLY A 94 -5.85 12.05 23.26
CA GLY A 94 -5.42 11.81 24.63
C GLY A 94 -4.73 13.03 25.24
N THR A 95 -3.55 12.85 25.81
CA THR A 95 -2.69 13.90 26.37
C THR A 95 -1.27 13.84 25.80
N ASN A 96 -0.43 14.81 26.15
CA ASN A 96 0.99 14.80 25.82
C ASN A 96 1.79 13.63 26.44
N SER A 97 1.18 12.86 27.36
CA SER A 97 1.79 11.68 28.00
C SER A 97 1.20 10.36 27.50
N THR A 98 0.39 10.41 26.44
CA THR A 98 -0.19 9.22 25.85
C THR A 98 0.89 8.27 25.33
N THR A 99 0.72 6.98 25.59
CA THR A 99 1.63 5.92 25.12
C THR A 99 0.86 4.77 24.52
N VAL A 100 1.52 3.99 23.66
CA VAL A 100 0.94 2.79 23.05
C VAL A 100 1.53 1.54 23.68
N SER A 101 0.67 0.58 23.97
CA SER A 101 1.00 -0.80 24.34
C SER A 101 0.46 -1.75 23.30
N ASP A 102 1.18 -2.85 23.08
CA ASP A 102 1.00 -3.75 21.95
C ASP A 102 1.19 -5.20 22.38
N SER A 103 0.39 -6.11 21.81
CA SER A 103 0.42 -7.53 22.19
C SER A 103 1.34 -8.39 21.32
N SER A 104 1.65 -7.93 20.10
CA SER A 104 2.50 -8.64 19.13
C SER A 104 3.97 -8.23 19.18
N GLY A 105 4.31 -7.24 20.02
CA GLY A 105 5.67 -6.77 20.25
C GLY A 105 6.14 -5.67 19.30
N LEU A 106 5.23 -4.95 18.65
CA LEU A 106 5.54 -3.77 17.85
C LEU A 106 6.09 -2.65 18.73
N SER A 107 7.12 -1.97 18.21
CA SER A 107 7.72 -0.81 18.87
C SER A 107 7.23 0.47 18.20
N PHE A 108 6.29 1.14 18.85
CA PHE A 108 5.69 2.37 18.34
C PHE A 108 6.57 3.59 18.61
N VAL A 109 6.69 4.45 17.59
CA VAL A 109 7.35 5.75 17.65
C VAL A 109 6.28 6.83 17.55
N GLN A 110 6.29 7.79 18.47
CA GLN A 110 5.39 8.95 18.39
C GLN A 110 5.83 9.87 17.25
N ARG A 111 4.92 10.12 16.32
CA ARG A 111 5.11 10.97 15.14
C ARG A 111 4.59 12.38 15.37
N VAL A 112 3.40 12.50 15.95
CA VAL A 112 2.69 13.76 16.15
C VAL A 112 2.16 13.84 17.58
N SER A 113 2.21 15.05 18.14
CA SER A 113 1.47 15.44 19.34
C SER A 113 1.05 16.90 19.15
N TYR A 114 -0.25 17.10 18.99
CA TYR A 114 -0.83 18.40 18.65
C TYR A 114 -2.03 18.69 19.54
N SER A 115 -2.01 19.81 20.25
CA SER A 115 -3.10 20.19 21.15
C SER A 115 -4.32 20.64 20.35
N SER A 116 -5.46 20.00 20.56
CA SER A 116 -6.74 20.44 20.04
C SER A 116 -7.37 21.50 20.96
N THR A 117 -8.30 22.28 20.42
CA THR A 117 -9.06 23.25 21.22
C THR A 117 -10.38 22.70 21.73
N THR A 118 -10.57 21.37 21.70
CA THR A 118 -11.72 20.68 22.30
C THR A 118 -11.82 21.01 23.79
N TYR A 119 -13.03 20.95 24.37
CA TYR A 119 -13.22 21.05 25.81
C TYR A 119 -13.72 19.73 26.40
N PRO A 120 -12.97 19.07 27.32
CA PRO A 120 -11.66 19.46 27.85
C PRO A 120 -10.55 19.41 26.79
N PRO A 121 -9.43 20.16 26.97
CA PRO A 121 -8.34 20.19 26.01
C PRO A 121 -7.70 18.81 25.90
N LEU A 122 -7.78 18.22 24.71
CA LEU A 122 -7.13 16.96 24.36
C LEU A 122 -5.97 17.22 23.41
N THR A 123 -5.13 16.20 23.26
CA THR A 123 -4.00 16.19 22.34
C THR A 123 -4.25 15.10 21.33
N MET A 124 -4.26 15.48 20.05
CA MET A 124 -4.19 14.52 18.96
C MET A 124 -2.78 13.95 18.90
N VAL A 125 -2.68 12.64 18.93
CA VAL A 125 -1.41 11.93 18.87
C VAL A 125 -1.42 10.94 17.71
N GLU A 126 -0.27 10.82 17.06
CA GLU A 126 -0.04 9.83 16.02
C GLU A 126 1.20 9.02 16.39
N PHE A 127 1.07 7.70 16.28
CA PHE A 127 2.16 6.75 16.43
C PHE A 127 2.26 5.88 15.19
N TYR A 128 3.47 5.40 14.89
CA TYR A 128 3.68 4.40 13.85
C TYR A 128 4.63 3.30 14.30
N ALA A 129 4.46 2.12 13.70
CA ALA A 129 5.39 0.99 13.78
C ALA A 129 5.40 0.23 12.45
N VAL A 130 6.44 -0.57 12.20
CA VAL A 130 6.50 -1.47 11.03
C VAL A 130 6.29 -2.90 11.49
N ALA A 131 5.23 -3.54 11.02
CA ALA A 131 4.93 -4.93 11.28
C ALA A 131 5.68 -5.83 10.29
N ALA A 132 6.78 -6.45 10.74
CA ALA A 132 7.59 -7.33 9.89
C ALA A 132 6.83 -8.57 9.38
N PHE A 133 5.74 -8.95 10.04
CA PHE A 133 4.89 -10.10 9.72
C PHE A 133 3.41 -9.71 9.81
N PRO A 134 2.51 -10.45 9.12
CA PRO A 134 1.07 -10.23 9.25
C PRO A 134 0.62 -10.34 10.70
N LEU A 135 -0.25 -9.43 11.12
CA LEU A 135 -0.81 -9.40 12.47
C LEU A 135 -2.12 -10.20 12.53
N ASN A 136 -2.39 -10.86 13.66
CA ASN A 136 -3.64 -11.57 13.88
C ASN A 136 -4.24 -11.20 15.23
N ASN A 137 -5.35 -10.47 15.21
CA ASN A 137 -6.02 -9.97 16.41
C ASN A 137 -5.06 -9.31 17.41
N ASP A 138 -4.14 -8.49 16.89
CA ASP A 138 -3.18 -7.78 17.69
C ASP A 138 -3.89 -6.71 18.53
N ASN A 139 -3.78 -6.82 19.85
CA ASN A 139 -4.40 -5.88 20.77
C ASN A 139 -3.49 -4.68 20.97
N ILE A 140 -3.87 -3.59 20.31
CA ILE A 140 -3.23 -2.29 20.43
C ILE A 140 -4.03 -1.47 21.43
N THR A 141 -3.37 -0.99 22.47
CA THR A 141 -3.99 -0.19 23.54
C THR A 141 -3.25 1.11 23.74
N VAL A 142 -3.95 2.22 23.57
CA VAL A 142 -3.48 3.56 23.93
C VAL A 142 -3.78 3.80 25.41
N SER A 143 -2.76 4.13 26.19
CA SER A 143 -2.92 4.47 27.61
C SER A 143 -2.77 5.96 27.80
N ASP A 144 -3.75 6.58 28.47
CA ASP A 144 -3.74 8.00 28.76
C ASP A 144 -4.12 8.32 30.21
N ALA A 145 -3.61 9.44 30.73
CA ALA A 145 -3.85 9.92 32.08
C ALA A 145 -4.37 11.37 32.04
N PRO A 146 -5.65 11.65 32.36
CA PRO A 146 -6.74 10.78 32.83
C PRO A 146 -7.66 10.29 31.69
N ARG A 147 -8.50 9.29 32.00
CA ARG A 147 -9.52 8.61 31.16
C ARG A 147 -10.40 9.51 30.27
N TYR A 148 -9.84 10.07 29.19
CA TYR A 148 -10.57 10.92 28.24
C TYR A 148 -10.16 10.64 26.79
N THR A 149 -9.88 9.38 26.45
CA THR A 149 -9.72 9.03 25.03
C THR A 149 -11.10 9.03 24.37
N ASN A 150 -11.36 10.10 23.62
CA ASN A 150 -12.62 10.33 22.91
C ASN A 150 -12.63 9.66 21.53
N GLY A 151 -11.46 9.27 21.01
CA GLY A 151 -11.34 8.55 19.75
C GLY A 151 -9.96 7.90 19.59
N MET A 152 -9.95 6.76 18.90
CA MET A 152 -8.76 6.01 18.52
C MET A 152 -9.06 5.21 17.26
N GLN A 153 -8.12 5.21 16.32
CA GLN A 153 -8.13 4.32 15.16
C GLN A 153 -6.72 3.80 14.88
N ALA A 154 -6.56 2.49 14.86
CA ALA A 154 -5.39 1.80 14.36
C ALA A 154 -5.66 1.28 12.95
N PHE A 155 -4.71 1.43 12.03
CA PHE A 155 -4.84 0.88 10.67
C PHE A 155 -3.46 0.53 10.12
N ALA A 156 -3.42 -0.38 9.15
CA ALA A 156 -2.20 -0.88 8.55
C ALA A 156 -2.16 -0.54 7.06
N ILE A 157 -1.02 -0.01 6.62
CA ILE A 157 -0.75 0.38 5.25
C ILE A 157 0.30 -0.58 4.67
N HIS A 158 -0.09 -1.31 3.64
CA HIS A 158 0.81 -2.16 2.85
C HIS A 158 1.47 -1.38 1.72
N GLY A 159 2.72 -1.75 1.42
CA GLY A 159 3.47 -1.21 0.27
C GLY A 159 4.15 0.13 0.55
N ALA A 160 4.15 0.60 1.79
CA ALA A 160 4.84 1.83 2.18
C ALA A 160 6.38 1.69 2.13
N ASP A 161 7.08 2.79 1.84
CA ASP A 161 8.54 2.82 1.88
C ASP A 161 9.05 2.98 3.32
N THR A 162 9.41 1.86 3.93
CA THR A 162 9.92 1.84 5.31
C THR A 162 11.28 2.54 5.50
N ALA A 163 12.01 2.89 4.43
CA ALA A 163 13.26 3.65 4.52
C ALA A 163 13.04 5.17 4.50
N SER A 164 12.00 5.64 3.80
CA SER A 164 11.58 7.04 3.76
C SER A 164 10.07 7.15 3.92
N LEU A 165 9.61 6.83 5.13
CA LEU A 165 8.20 6.58 5.43
C LEU A 165 7.28 7.79 5.22
N PHE A 166 7.76 8.99 5.50
CA PHE A 166 6.99 10.22 5.41
C PHE A 166 7.64 11.17 4.40
N ASP A 167 6.85 11.64 3.44
CA ASP A 167 7.28 12.64 2.46
C ASP A 167 7.60 13.99 3.15
N GLN A 168 8.82 14.50 2.99
CA GLN A 168 9.22 15.72 3.70
C GLN A 168 8.85 17.02 2.96
N ASP A 169 8.26 16.99 1.76
CA ASP A 169 8.06 18.18 0.93
C ASP A 169 6.59 18.47 0.55
N PRO A 170 5.95 19.51 1.13
CA PRO A 170 6.38 20.42 2.17
C PRO A 170 5.91 19.90 3.53
N SER A 171 6.89 19.54 4.36
CA SER A 171 6.84 19.37 5.81
C SER A 171 5.51 18.87 6.35
N ILE A 172 5.23 17.58 6.15
CA ILE A 172 4.16 16.88 6.86
C ILE A 172 4.63 16.48 8.29
N PRO A 173 3.71 16.37 9.26
CA PRO A 173 2.28 16.64 9.14
C PRO A 173 1.99 18.14 9.00
N ALA A 174 0.90 18.47 8.31
CA ALA A 174 0.25 19.76 8.48
C ALA A 174 -0.74 19.68 9.64
N THR A 175 -0.62 20.60 10.59
CA THR A 175 -1.52 20.70 11.75
C THR A 175 -2.26 22.02 11.71
N VAL A 176 -3.59 21.97 11.85
CA VAL A 176 -4.45 23.15 11.85
C VAL A 176 -5.26 23.18 13.14
N SER A 177 -5.26 24.35 13.78
CA SER A 177 -6.18 24.65 14.88
C SER A 177 -7.42 25.26 14.25
N CYS A 178 -8.61 24.78 14.61
CA CYS A 178 -9.87 25.27 14.08
C CYS A 178 -10.66 26.28 14.97
N PRO A 179 -10.08 27.06 15.91
CA PRO A 179 -10.84 28.05 16.67
C PRO A 179 -10.91 29.39 15.91
N GLY A 180 -12.05 29.76 15.31
CA GLY A 180 -12.18 31.14 14.84
C GLY A 180 -13.30 31.49 13.85
N PRO A 181 -13.50 32.80 13.60
CA PRO A 181 -14.54 33.33 12.71
C PRO A 181 -14.38 32.95 11.23
N ASP A 182 -13.17 32.57 10.78
CA ASP A 182 -12.90 32.09 9.41
C ASP A 182 -13.38 30.65 9.18
N CYS A 183 -13.40 29.82 10.23
CA CYS A 183 -14.04 28.50 10.26
C CYS A 183 -15.55 28.60 10.55
N GLY A 184 -16.08 29.82 10.70
CA GLY A 184 -17.47 30.08 11.03
C GLY A 184 -17.88 29.56 12.41
N ASN A 185 -19.14 29.81 12.80
CA ASN A 185 -19.73 29.03 13.87
C ASN A 185 -20.00 27.63 13.30
N CYS A 186 -19.14 26.67 13.62
CA CYS A 186 -19.31 25.28 13.18
C CYS A 186 -20.63 24.64 13.69
N TYR A 187 -21.24 25.22 14.73
CA TYR A 187 -22.65 25.01 15.17
C TYR A 187 -23.69 25.51 14.15
N ALA A 188 -23.41 25.49 12.84
CA ALA A 188 -24.39 25.87 11.85
C ALA A 188 -25.28 24.67 11.49
N ASP A 189 -25.96 24.13 12.49
CA ASP A 189 -27.34 23.74 12.30
C ASP A 189 -28.07 24.90 11.59
N TYR A 190 -28.63 24.57 10.42
CA TYR A 190 -29.65 25.30 9.69
C TYR A 190 -29.30 26.39 8.65
N ASN A 191 -28.07 26.90 8.53
CA ASN A 191 -27.79 28.03 7.61
C ASN A 191 -26.85 27.69 6.43
N THR A 192 -27.03 28.39 5.31
CA THR A 192 -26.41 28.15 4.00
C THR A 192 -24.90 28.40 3.90
N ASN A 193 -24.18 28.58 5.02
CA ASN A 193 -22.75 28.89 5.03
C ASN A 193 -22.06 28.44 6.34
N PRO A 194 -21.98 27.13 6.63
CA PRO A 194 -21.09 26.63 7.67
C PRO A 194 -19.67 27.02 7.26
N GLY A 195 -18.85 27.47 8.21
CA GLY A 195 -17.46 27.69 7.84
C GLY A 195 -16.71 26.37 7.66
N THR A 196 -15.50 26.48 7.15
CA THR A 196 -14.67 25.34 6.74
C THR A 196 -13.40 25.36 7.58
N CYS A 197 -13.03 24.22 8.16
CA CYS A 197 -11.67 24.01 8.63
C CYS A 197 -10.90 23.20 7.58
N SER A 198 -9.82 23.78 7.05
CA SER A 198 -9.03 23.19 5.98
C SER A 198 -7.61 22.92 6.43
N ALA A 199 -7.08 21.75 6.09
CA ALA A 199 -5.65 21.45 6.13
C ALA A 199 -5.14 21.16 4.71
N SER A 200 -3.87 21.43 4.44
CA SER A 200 -3.27 21.12 3.14
C SER A 200 -1.80 20.76 3.26
N ILE A 201 -1.38 19.81 2.45
CA ILE A 201 0.02 19.40 2.25
C ILE A 201 0.33 19.41 0.75
N GLN A 202 1.61 19.36 0.38
CA GLN A 202 1.97 18.79 -0.93
C GLN A 202 2.69 17.46 -0.73
N THR A 203 2.68 16.71 -1.81
CA THR A 203 3.25 15.37 -1.92
C THR A 203 4.16 15.41 -3.14
N SER A 204 5.39 14.94 -2.98
CA SER A 204 6.43 14.81 -4.00
C SER A 204 6.52 13.39 -4.57
N ALA A 205 5.97 12.43 -3.85
CA ALA A 205 5.81 11.05 -4.27
C ALA A 205 4.31 10.64 -4.28
N SER A 206 4.06 9.37 -4.56
CA SER A 206 2.72 8.84 -4.34
C SER A 206 2.58 8.49 -2.86
N ASP A 207 1.52 8.97 -2.24
CA ASP A 207 1.35 8.88 -0.79
C ASP A 207 -0.05 8.42 -0.41
N PHE A 208 -0.12 7.71 0.71
CA PHE A 208 -1.33 7.49 1.47
C PHE A 208 -1.49 8.63 2.46
N VAL A 209 -2.38 9.56 2.15
CA VAL A 209 -2.62 10.75 2.95
C VAL A 209 -3.72 10.45 3.95
N VAL A 210 -3.48 10.73 5.22
CA VAL A 210 -4.40 10.53 6.35
C VAL A 210 -4.79 11.90 6.91
N ALA A 211 -6.08 12.15 7.01
CA ALA A 211 -6.62 13.27 7.77
C ALA A 211 -7.23 12.74 9.07
N THR A 212 -6.73 13.22 10.20
CA THR A 212 -7.32 12.97 11.52
C THR A 212 -7.96 14.26 12.00
N THR A 213 -9.21 14.19 12.44
CA THR A 213 -9.99 15.36 12.87
C THR A 213 -10.50 15.14 14.29
N ALA A 214 -10.17 16.08 15.18
CA ALA A 214 -10.80 16.17 16.50
C ALA A 214 -12.09 16.99 16.40
N ILE A 215 -13.16 16.52 17.02
CA ILE A 215 -14.50 17.12 16.94
C ILE A 215 -15.03 17.33 18.37
N ASN A 216 -15.58 18.51 18.66
CA ASN A 216 -15.90 18.90 20.04
C ASN A 216 -17.18 18.25 20.58
N ASP A 217 -18.17 17.94 19.74
CA ASP A 217 -19.46 17.31 20.09
C ASP A 217 -20.46 17.38 18.91
N ALA A 218 -20.00 17.13 17.70
CA ALA A 218 -20.79 17.30 16.48
C ALA A 218 -20.62 16.11 15.53
N LEU A 219 -21.50 15.97 14.54
CA LEU A 219 -21.38 14.93 13.52
C LEU A 219 -20.04 15.01 12.77
N PRO A 220 -19.60 13.93 12.10
CA PRO A 220 -18.41 13.95 11.24
C PRO A 220 -18.41 15.06 10.17
N CYS A 221 -17.24 15.35 9.60
CA CYS A 221 -17.04 16.24 8.47
C CYS A 221 -18.02 15.90 7.34
N GLY A 222 -18.79 16.89 6.89
CA GLY A 222 -19.89 16.68 5.94
C GLY A 222 -21.27 16.62 6.60
N GLY A 223 -21.38 16.71 7.93
CA GLY A 223 -22.63 16.98 8.64
C GLY A 223 -23.78 15.99 8.39
N TYR A 224 -25.03 16.49 8.39
CA TYR A 224 -26.22 15.64 8.28
C TYR A 224 -26.45 15.10 6.85
N PRO A 225 -26.76 13.80 6.69
CA PRO A 225 -27.24 13.25 5.41
C PRO A 225 -28.52 13.93 4.89
N THR A 226 -29.30 14.53 5.79
CA THR A 226 -30.55 15.24 5.52
C THR A 226 -30.39 16.77 5.47
N SER A 227 -29.15 17.29 5.53
CA SER A 227 -28.89 18.72 5.43
C SER A 227 -29.47 19.27 4.11
N PRO A 228 -30.23 20.39 4.13
CA PRO A 228 -30.76 21.01 2.92
C PRO A 228 -29.69 21.40 1.89
N ALA A 229 -28.43 21.53 2.31
CA ALA A 229 -27.29 21.85 1.47
C ALA A 229 -26.60 20.63 0.83
N GLY A 230 -27.01 19.40 1.19
CA GLY A 230 -26.48 18.17 0.57
C GLY A 230 -24.99 17.92 0.86
N TYR A 231 -24.53 18.23 2.07
CA TYR A 231 -23.14 18.04 2.46
C TYR A 231 -22.73 16.57 2.32
N VAL A 232 -21.51 16.39 1.83
CA VAL A 232 -20.89 15.10 1.54
C VAL A 232 -19.54 15.04 2.23
N PRO A 233 -19.03 13.82 2.52
CA PRO A 233 -17.67 13.62 2.98
C PRO A 233 -16.66 14.45 2.18
N PRO A 234 -15.55 14.87 2.80
CA PRO A 234 -14.51 15.65 2.12
C PRO A 234 -14.18 15.05 0.73
N PRO A 235 -14.40 15.80 -0.37
CA PRO A 235 -14.33 15.21 -1.71
C PRO A 235 -12.98 14.54 -1.99
N GLY A 236 -13.03 13.29 -2.45
CA GLY A 236 -11.83 12.50 -2.76
C GLY A 236 -11.20 11.79 -1.56
N PHE A 237 -11.78 11.91 -0.36
CA PHE A 237 -11.40 11.13 0.81
C PHE A 237 -12.39 9.98 1.06
N THR A 238 -11.89 8.94 1.71
CA THR A 238 -12.64 7.77 2.16
C THR A 238 -12.53 7.67 3.68
N HIS A 239 -13.65 7.50 4.38
CA HIS A 239 -13.67 7.31 5.82
C HIS A 239 -13.07 5.96 6.24
N ILE A 240 -12.22 5.98 7.26
CA ILE A 240 -11.85 4.81 8.06
C ILE A 240 -12.75 4.73 9.29
N LEU A 241 -12.91 5.87 9.98
CA LEU A 241 -13.72 6.01 11.19
C LEU A 241 -14.39 7.37 11.18
N ALA A 242 -15.67 7.42 11.53
CA ALA A 242 -16.44 8.65 11.65
C ALA A 242 -17.33 8.57 12.88
N SER A 243 -17.12 9.47 13.84
CA SER A 243 -17.88 9.55 15.10
C SER A 243 -18.12 11.01 15.49
N ASP A 244 -19.00 11.23 16.48
CA ASP A 244 -19.37 12.57 16.91
C ASP A 244 -18.25 13.36 17.63
N THR A 245 -17.09 12.74 17.88
CA THR A 245 -15.95 13.37 18.57
C THR A 245 -14.62 13.20 17.84
N PHE A 246 -14.54 12.28 16.89
CA PHE A 246 -13.28 11.91 16.24
C PHE A 246 -13.52 11.29 14.88
N GLU A 247 -12.71 11.67 13.90
CA GLU A 247 -12.81 11.18 12.53
C GLU A 247 -11.44 10.95 11.91
N VAL A 248 -11.37 9.92 11.07
CA VAL A 248 -10.17 9.52 10.33
C VAL A 248 -10.56 9.21 8.90
N ASP A 249 -9.94 9.95 7.98
CA ASP A 249 -10.12 9.86 6.54
C ASP A 249 -8.81 9.59 5.85
N TYR A 250 -8.87 9.01 4.65
CA TYR A 250 -7.69 8.88 3.81
C TYR A 250 -7.97 9.13 2.33
N THR A 251 -6.90 9.48 1.60
CA THR A 251 -6.88 9.52 0.13
C THR A 251 -5.54 9.05 -0.40
N LEU A 252 -5.49 8.71 -1.69
CA LEU A 252 -4.25 8.35 -2.37
C LEU A 252 -3.81 9.49 -3.28
N SER A 253 -2.70 10.12 -2.95
CA SER A 253 -2.04 11.05 -3.88
C SER A 253 -1.22 10.23 -4.87
N THR A 254 -1.65 10.14 -6.12
CA THR A 254 -1.00 9.27 -7.14
C THR A 254 -0.40 10.05 -8.32
N SER A 255 -0.39 11.38 -8.25
CA SER A 255 0.09 12.26 -9.33
C SER A 255 0.95 13.42 -8.81
N PRO A 256 2.12 13.15 -8.19
CA PRO A 256 2.99 14.19 -7.66
C PRO A 256 3.71 15.03 -8.74
N PRO A 257 4.07 16.30 -8.46
CA PRO A 257 3.76 17.02 -7.22
C PRO A 257 2.28 17.39 -7.16
N ASN A 258 1.62 17.06 -6.04
CA ASN A 258 0.19 17.28 -5.88
C ASN A 258 -0.12 17.97 -4.55
N SER A 259 -0.99 18.97 -4.62
CA SER A 259 -1.56 19.63 -3.44
C SER A 259 -2.74 18.80 -2.96
N VAL A 260 -2.64 18.23 -1.76
CA VAL A 260 -3.76 17.52 -1.12
C VAL A 260 -4.39 18.45 -0.10
N LYS A 261 -5.67 18.77 -0.29
CA LYS A 261 -6.46 19.65 0.58
C LYS A 261 -7.61 18.86 1.19
N PHE A 262 -7.69 18.88 2.51
CA PHE A 262 -8.79 18.30 3.26
C PHE A 262 -9.67 19.43 3.80
N ASP A 263 -10.93 19.46 3.39
CA ASP A 263 -11.91 20.47 3.76
C ASP A 263 -12.99 19.84 4.66
N CYS A 264 -12.86 20.06 5.96
CA CYS A 264 -13.86 19.65 6.93
C CYS A 264 -14.94 20.74 7.05
N ASN A 265 -16.16 20.39 6.66
CA ASN A 265 -17.30 21.31 6.61
C ASN A 265 -18.41 20.85 7.55
N ALA A 266 -19.22 21.80 8.02
CA ALA A 266 -20.48 21.52 8.72
C ALA A 266 -20.35 20.65 9.99
N THR A 267 -19.24 20.81 10.72
CA THR A 267 -18.98 20.17 12.02
C THR A 267 -18.07 21.02 12.90
N ASP A 268 -18.13 20.80 14.21
CA ASP A 268 -17.30 21.41 15.26
C ASP A 268 -15.90 20.81 15.32
N ALA A 269 -15.21 20.79 14.18
CA ALA A 269 -13.80 20.44 14.12
C ALA A 269 -13.00 21.42 15.00
N SER A 270 -12.17 20.89 15.89
CA SER A 270 -11.31 21.66 16.78
C SER A 270 -9.85 21.63 16.34
N ALA A 271 -9.44 20.57 15.66
CA ALA A 271 -8.12 20.42 15.06
C ALA A 271 -8.13 19.41 13.91
N ILE A 272 -7.23 19.60 12.96
CA ILE A 272 -6.96 18.66 11.87
C ILE A 272 -5.46 18.37 11.84
N VAL A 273 -5.09 17.10 11.76
CA VAL A 273 -3.74 16.64 11.45
C VAL A 273 -3.79 15.93 10.11
N LEU A 274 -3.05 16.44 9.12
CA LEU A 274 -2.91 15.84 7.79
C LEU A 274 -1.48 15.34 7.64
N ASP A 275 -1.29 14.02 7.56
CA ASP A 275 0.01 13.38 7.36
C ASP A 275 -0.03 12.47 6.13
N ALA A 276 1.13 12.07 5.63
CA ALA A 276 1.26 11.30 4.38
C ALA A 276 2.34 10.23 4.50
N VAL A 277 1.93 8.98 4.29
CA VAL A 277 2.81 7.83 4.25
C VAL A 277 3.21 7.57 2.81
N ASN A 278 4.52 7.57 2.54
CA ASN A 278 5.07 7.31 1.23
C ASN A 278 4.75 5.89 0.77
N ILE A 279 3.99 5.80 -0.32
CA ILE A 279 3.69 4.55 -1.00
C ILE A 279 4.27 4.64 -2.42
N PRO A 280 5.46 4.08 -2.64
CA PRO A 280 6.03 4.02 -3.96
C PRO A 280 5.03 3.40 -4.93
N THR A 281 4.67 4.14 -5.98
CA THR A 281 3.90 3.55 -7.07
C THR A 281 4.70 2.39 -7.64
N ALA A 282 4.09 1.20 -7.65
CA ALA A 282 4.54 0.15 -8.54
C ALA A 282 4.65 0.77 -9.95
N ALA A 283 5.79 0.59 -10.61
CA ALA A 283 6.00 1.14 -11.94
C ALA A 283 4.77 0.82 -12.83
N PRO A 284 4.22 1.79 -13.60
CA PRO A 284 2.99 1.58 -14.38
C PRO A 284 3.17 0.61 -15.57
N TYR A 285 4.29 -0.11 -15.58
CA TYR A 285 4.73 -1.04 -16.60
C TYR A 285 5.46 -2.22 -15.95
N ALA A 286 5.37 -3.37 -16.58
CA ALA A 286 6.26 -4.50 -16.31
C ALA A 286 7.54 -4.37 -17.14
N LEU A 287 8.61 -5.03 -16.70
CA LEU A 287 9.81 -5.22 -17.54
C LEU A 287 9.74 -6.58 -18.23
N VAL A 288 10.02 -6.57 -19.52
CA VAL A 288 10.16 -7.77 -20.35
C VAL A 288 11.58 -7.85 -20.84
N VAL A 289 12.20 -9.01 -20.68
CA VAL A 289 13.57 -9.26 -21.16
C VAL A 289 13.59 -10.39 -22.17
N THR A 290 14.53 -10.34 -23.11
CA THR A 290 14.58 -11.30 -24.23
C THR A 290 15.90 -12.06 -24.31
N ALA A 291 15.89 -13.14 -25.09
CA ALA A 291 17.08 -13.97 -25.34
C ALA A 291 18.16 -13.23 -26.17
N GLU A 292 17.76 -12.21 -26.91
CA GLU A 292 18.66 -11.32 -27.67
C GLU A 292 19.26 -10.21 -26.81
N GLY A 293 18.88 -10.15 -25.51
CA GLY A 293 19.38 -9.20 -24.55
C GLY A 293 18.68 -7.84 -24.56
N ASN A 294 17.46 -7.77 -25.09
CA ASN A 294 16.65 -6.55 -25.04
C ASN A 294 15.89 -6.44 -23.72
N VAL A 295 15.65 -5.20 -23.28
CA VAL A 295 14.77 -4.86 -22.17
C VAL A 295 13.67 -3.93 -22.66
N TYR A 296 12.41 -4.28 -22.39
CA TYR A 296 11.23 -3.50 -22.77
C TYR A 296 10.40 -3.12 -21.54
N ARG A 297 9.72 -1.98 -21.62
CA ARG A 297 8.55 -1.66 -20.78
C ARG A 297 7.32 -2.22 -21.44
N PHE A 298 6.47 -2.89 -20.67
CA PHE A 298 5.15 -3.34 -21.08
C PHE A 298 4.08 -2.62 -20.26
N TYR A 299 3.30 -1.75 -20.91
CA TYR A 299 2.26 -0.95 -20.28
C TYR A 299 0.91 -1.70 -20.27
N GLN A 300 0.03 -1.34 -19.33
CA GLN A 300 -1.31 -1.97 -19.20
C GLN A 300 -2.16 -1.90 -20.48
N ASN A 301 -1.96 -0.88 -21.32
CA ASN A 301 -2.64 -0.74 -22.60
C ASN A 301 -2.09 -1.68 -23.70
N GLY A 302 -1.18 -2.59 -23.36
CA GLY A 302 -0.57 -3.55 -24.28
C GLY A 302 0.65 -3.01 -25.05
N THR A 303 1.05 -1.76 -24.82
CA THR A 303 2.19 -1.16 -25.53
C THR A 303 3.51 -1.72 -25.00
N LEU A 304 4.40 -2.16 -25.91
CA LEU A 304 5.81 -2.39 -25.60
C LEU A 304 6.67 -1.20 -26.06
N THR A 305 7.59 -0.76 -25.21
CA THR A 305 8.60 0.24 -25.57
C THR A 305 9.98 -0.29 -25.22
N LEU A 306 10.89 -0.29 -26.20
CA LEU A 306 12.28 -0.70 -25.98
C LEU A 306 12.95 0.32 -25.04
N VAL A 307 13.55 -0.18 -23.96
CA VAL A 307 14.43 0.60 -23.08
C VAL A 307 15.85 0.59 -23.65
N GLY A 308 16.35 -0.60 -24.00
CA GLY A 308 17.67 -0.77 -24.58
C GLY A 308 18.07 -2.23 -24.72
N GLN A 309 19.26 -2.45 -25.27
CA GLN A 309 19.88 -3.76 -25.46
C GLN A 309 21.27 -3.78 -24.79
N PRO A 310 21.35 -3.97 -23.46
CA PRO A 310 22.61 -3.86 -22.72
C PRO A 310 23.60 -4.97 -23.05
N VAL A 311 23.10 -6.11 -23.56
CA VAL A 311 23.92 -7.27 -23.94
C VAL A 311 23.36 -7.92 -25.20
N THR A 312 24.16 -8.75 -25.86
CA THR A 312 23.73 -9.58 -27.00
C THR A 312 23.45 -11.03 -26.61
N THR A 313 23.42 -11.31 -25.30
CA THR A 313 23.24 -12.64 -24.72
C THR A 313 21.92 -12.72 -23.95
N PRO A 314 21.39 -13.92 -23.68
CA PRO A 314 20.10 -14.07 -23.02
C PRO A 314 20.06 -13.41 -21.64
N LEU A 315 19.04 -12.57 -21.45
CA LEU A 315 18.59 -12.13 -20.13
C LEU A 315 17.56 -13.15 -19.62
N ARG A 316 17.61 -13.46 -18.33
CA ARG A 316 16.92 -14.61 -17.73
C ARG A 316 15.84 -14.22 -16.74
N GLN A 317 16.07 -13.17 -15.96
CA GLN A 317 15.17 -12.82 -14.88
C GLN A 317 15.23 -11.33 -14.56
N VAL A 318 14.08 -10.81 -14.13
CA VAL A 318 13.93 -9.47 -13.58
C VAL A 318 13.37 -9.57 -12.18
N ALA A 319 13.89 -8.78 -11.26
CA ALA A 319 13.31 -8.59 -9.94
C ALA A 319 13.31 -7.10 -9.60
N TRP A 320 12.14 -6.54 -9.30
CA TRP A 320 12.04 -5.19 -8.75
C TRP A 320 12.44 -5.21 -7.27
N LYS A 321 13.09 -4.13 -6.81
CA LYS A 321 13.09 -3.83 -5.38
C LYS A 321 11.62 -3.66 -4.95
N PRO A 322 11.21 -4.15 -3.76
CA PRO A 322 9.81 -4.08 -3.32
C PRO A 322 9.21 -2.66 -3.35
N ASP A 323 10.04 -1.64 -3.16
CA ASP A 323 9.68 -0.23 -3.23
C ASP A 323 9.57 0.32 -4.67
N GLY A 324 9.74 -0.51 -5.70
CA GLY A 324 9.69 -0.10 -7.10
C GLY A 324 10.82 0.83 -7.58
N SER A 325 11.78 1.22 -6.73
CA SER A 325 12.78 2.24 -7.07
C SER A 325 13.79 1.81 -8.13
N TYR A 326 14.06 0.51 -8.25
CA TYR A 326 14.86 -0.07 -9.32
C TYR A 326 14.54 -1.54 -9.55
N ALA A 327 14.95 -2.06 -10.70
CA ALA A 327 14.94 -3.49 -10.99
C ALA A 327 16.37 -4.02 -11.21
N LEU A 328 16.61 -5.24 -10.76
CA LEU A 328 17.78 -6.02 -11.15
C LEU A 328 17.40 -6.99 -12.26
N ILE A 329 18.24 -7.02 -13.28
CA ILE A 329 18.09 -7.90 -14.44
C ILE A 329 19.34 -8.76 -14.50
N VAL A 330 19.17 -10.08 -14.52
CA VAL A 330 20.28 -11.04 -14.63
C VAL A 330 20.23 -11.76 -15.96
N GLY A 331 21.40 -12.10 -16.49
CA GLY A 331 21.56 -12.83 -17.73
C GLY A 331 22.70 -13.84 -17.68
N ASP A 332 22.97 -14.46 -18.83
CA ASP A 332 24.10 -15.36 -18.99
C ASP A 332 25.44 -14.64 -18.76
N PHE A 333 26.51 -15.39 -18.55
CA PHE A 333 27.88 -14.88 -18.36
C PHE A 333 28.04 -13.88 -17.20
N ALA A 334 27.33 -14.14 -16.10
CA ALA A 334 27.34 -13.28 -14.91
C ALA A 334 26.89 -11.83 -15.19
N THR A 335 26.04 -11.63 -16.20
CA THR A 335 25.44 -10.33 -16.49
C THR A 335 24.51 -9.92 -15.34
N LEU A 336 24.73 -8.73 -14.81
CA LEU A 336 23.86 -8.04 -13.86
C LEU A 336 23.67 -6.60 -14.31
N VAL A 337 22.43 -6.21 -14.59
CA VAL A 337 22.04 -4.89 -15.08
C VAL A 337 21.06 -4.28 -14.08
N LYS A 338 21.19 -2.98 -13.81
CA LYS A 338 20.29 -2.26 -12.90
C LYS A 338 19.46 -1.29 -13.73
N TYR A 339 18.15 -1.42 -13.65
CA TYR A 339 17.23 -0.47 -14.24
C TYR A 339 16.69 0.50 -13.19
N ASP A 340 16.88 1.81 -13.34
CA ASP A 340 16.50 2.83 -12.36
C ASP A 340 15.14 3.51 -12.61
N GLY A 341 14.35 2.99 -13.55
CA GLY A 341 13.12 3.63 -14.00
C GLY A 341 13.28 4.52 -15.23
N THR A 342 14.52 4.84 -15.62
CA THR A 342 14.85 5.64 -16.81
C THR A 342 15.87 4.98 -17.72
N SER A 343 16.90 4.34 -17.16
CA SER A 343 18.06 3.80 -17.86
C SER A 343 18.53 2.46 -17.27
N LEU A 344 19.39 1.74 -18.02
CA LEU A 344 19.92 0.40 -17.72
C LEU A 344 21.38 0.46 -17.23
#